data_AF-A0A537T862-F1
#
_entry.id   AF-A0A537T862-F1
#
_cell.length_a   1.000
_cell.length_b   1.000
_cell.length_c   1.000
_cell.angle_alpha   90.00
_cell.angle_beta   90.00
_cell.angle_gamma   90.00
#
_symmetry.space_group_name_H-M   'P 1'
#
loop_
_entity.id
_entity.type
_entity.pdbx_description
1 polymer ?
#
loop_
_entity_poly.entity_id
_entity_poly.type
_entity_poly.pdbx_seq_one_letter_code
_entity_poly.pdbx_strand_id
1 'polypeptide(L)' 'MKMVADYLEHALNFERMVAKETNPQIKVVFEKQAAAYRKLAAERTKKFGLNEPRYPDSPK' A
#
# COMPACT_ATOMS: atom_id res chain seq x y z
N MET A 1 -18.35 -3.65 1.73
CA MET A 1 -17.48 -2.51 1.38
C MET A 1 -16.14 -2.72 2.08
N LYS A 2 -14.99 -2.60 1.39
CA LYS A 2 -13.69 -2.51 2.07
C LYS A 2 -13.43 -1.08 2.54
N MET A 3 -12.93 -0.93 3.77
CA MET A 3 -12.55 0.34 4.38
C MET A 3 -11.16 0.77 3.88
N VAL A 4 -10.84 2.06 4.02
CA VAL A 4 -9.48 2.59 3.74
C VAL A 4 -8.42 1.80 4.51
N ALA A 5 -8.73 1.46 5.77
CA ALA A 5 -7.86 0.66 6.64
C ALA A 5 -7.52 -0.71 6.04
N ASP A 6 -8.49 -1.42 5.46
CA ASP A 6 -8.25 -2.74 4.85
C ASP A 6 -7.27 -2.65 3.68
N TYR A 7 -7.38 -1.61 2.85
CA TYR A 7 -6.46 -1.39 1.74
C TYR A 7 -5.04 -1.05 2.23
N LEU A 8 -4.93 -0.24 3.30
CA LEU A 8 -3.63 0.05 3.91
C LEU A 8 -3.00 -1.18 4.57
N GLU A 9 -3.78 -2.01 5.23
CA GLU A 9 -3.30 -3.25 5.83
C GLU A 9 -2.77 -4.21 4.77
N HIS A 10 -3.49 -4.38 3.66
CA HIS A 10 -3.00 -5.18 2.54
C HIS A 10 -1.69 -4.60 1.96
N ALA A 11 -1.61 -3.28 1.77
CA ALA A 11 -0.37 -2.65 1.29
C ALA A 11 0.82 -2.93 2.23
N LEU A 12 0.64 -2.72 3.53
CA LEU A 12 1.67 -2.99 4.55
C LEU A 12 2.09 -4.46 4.58
N ASN A 13 1.15 -5.39 4.39
CA ASN A 13 1.48 -6.82 4.33
C ASN A 13 2.36 -7.15 3.12
N PHE A 14 2.07 -6.59 1.95
CA PHE A 14 2.94 -6.74 0.78
C PHE A 14 4.30 -6.07 0.97
N GLU A 15 4.36 -4.86 1.55
CA GLU A 15 5.63 -4.17 1.89
C GLU A 15 6.50 -5.04 2.83
N ARG A 16 5.89 -5.68 3.83
CA ARG A 16 6.58 -6.65 4.71
C ARG A 16 7.07 -7.89 3.98
N MET A 17 6.35 -8.37 2.96
CA MET A 17 6.79 -9.48 2.12
C MET A 17 7.97 -9.06 1.24
N VAL A 18 7.96 -7.87 0.65
CA VAL A 18 9.11 -7.32 -0.12
C VAL A 18 10.39 -7.29 0.74
N ALA A 19 10.27 -6.85 1.99
CA ALA A 19 11.40 -6.77 2.91
C ALA A 19 12.03 -8.13 3.25
N LYS A 20 11.25 -9.22 3.18
CA LYS A 20 11.70 -10.59 3.51
C LYS A 20 11.99 -11.45 2.29
N GLU A 21 11.46 -11.09 1.13
CA GLU A 21 11.65 -11.84 -0.10
C GLU A 21 13.11 -11.73 -0.56
N THR A 22 13.63 -12.78 -1.18
CA THR A 22 15.00 -12.80 -1.71
C THR A 22 14.98 -12.85 -3.24
N ASN A 23 13.94 -13.42 -3.83
CA ASN A 23 13.76 -13.50 -5.27
C ASN A 23 13.36 -12.11 -5.83
N PRO A 24 14.19 -11.50 -6.70
CA PRO A 24 13.93 -10.16 -7.22
C PRO A 24 12.66 -10.09 -8.09
N GLN A 25 12.29 -11.18 -8.78
CA GLN A 25 11.08 -11.20 -9.61
C GLN A 25 9.82 -11.16 -8.74
N ILE A 26 9.83 -11.90 -7.62
CA ILE A 26 8.73 -11.93 -6.68
C ILE A 26 8.62 -10.60 -5.91
N LYS A 27 9.77 -9.99 -5.54
CA LYS A 27 9.79 -8.63 -4.95
C LYS A 27 9.03 -7.63 -5.80
N VAL A 28 9.32 -7.57 -7.10
CA VAL A 28 8.65 -6.63 -8.02
C VAL A 28 7.14 -6.88 -8.07
N VAL A 29 6.69 -8.14 -7.98
CA VAL A 29 5.26 -8.45 -7.91
C VAL A 29 4.65 -7.91 -6.62
N PHE A 30 5.29 -8.13 -5.46
CA PHE A 30 4.79 -7.64 -4.18
C PHE A 30 4.80 -6.10 -4.10
N GLU A 31 5.83 -5.44 -4.61
CA GLU A 31 5.89 -3.97 -4.70
C GLU A 31 4.74 -3.40 -5.53
N LYS A 32 4.44 -4.03 -6.69
CA LYS A 32 3.30 -3.64 -7.52
C LYS A 32 1.97 -3.80 -6.79
N GLN A 33 1.80 -4.90 -6.05
CA GLN A 33 0.58 -5.11 -5.26
C GLN A 33 0.46 -4.08 -4.12
N ALA A 34 1.54 -3.82 -3.39
CA ALA A 34 1.56 -2.79 -2.35
C ALA A 34 1.15 -1.42 -2.91
N ALA A 35 1.75 -1.00 -4.03
CA ALA A 35 1.43 0.26 -4.69
C ALA A 35 -0.03 0.33 -5.16
N ALA A 36 -0.57 -0.76 -5.71
CA ALA A 36 -1.97 -0.83 -6.12
C ALA A 36 -2.93 -0.64 -4.92
N TYR A 37 -2.65 -1.30 -3.81
CA TYR A 37 -3.43 -1.16 -2.58
C TYR A 37 -3.33 0.24 -1.96
N ARG A 38 -2.15 0.86 -1.99
CA ARG A 38 -1.97 2.28 -1.59
C ARG A 38 -2.80 3.23 -2.44
N LYS A 39 -2.81 3.02 -3.75
CA LYS A 39 -3.62 3.83 -4.69
C LYS A 39 -5.11 3.71 -4.37
N LEU A 40 -5.61 2.50 -4.16
CA LEU A 40 -7.01 2.27 -3.77
C LEU A 40 -7.35 2.93 -2.43
N ALA A 41 -6.45 2.87 -1.44
CA ALA A 41 -6.62 3.56 -0.17
C ALA A 41 -6.71 5.09 -0.37
N ALA A 42 -5.83 5.68 -1.18
CA ALA A 42 -5.82 7.11 -1.46
C ALA A 42 -7.09 7.56 -2.21
N GLU A 43 -7.50 6.83 -3.25
CA GLU A 43 -8.75 7.11 -3.98
C GLU A 43 -9.97 7.05 -3.07
N ARG A 44 -10.01 6.05 -2.18
CA ARG A 44 -11.11 5.88 -1.22
C ARG A 44 -11.11 6.98 -0.16
N THR A 45 -9.94 7.40 0.30
CA THR A 45 -9.74 8.50 1.25
C THR A 45 -10.26 9.82 0.67
N LYS A 46 -9.87 10.13 -0.58
CA LYS A 46 -10.39 11.29 -1.33
C LYS A 46 -11.90 11.25 -1.51
N LYS A 47 -12.45 10.07 -1.84
CA LYS A 47 -13.90 9.87 -2.00
C LYS A 47 -14.70 10.12 -0.71
N PHE A 48 -14.09 9.93 0.45
CA PHE A 48 -14.74 10.12 1.75
C PHE A 48 -14.40 11.46 2.42
N GLY A 49 -13.61 12.33 1.78
CA GLY A 49 -13.15 13.59 2.40
C GLY A 49 -12.30 13.36 3.65
N LEU A 50 -11.73 12.16 3.80
CA LEU A 50 -10.80 11.84 4.87
C LEU A 50 -9.42 12.41 4.48
N ASN A 51 -8.65 12.89 5.46
CA ASN A 51 -7.28 13.32 5.20
C ASN A 51 -6.46 12.14 4.65
N GLU A 52 -5.66 12.37 3.61
CA GLU A 52 -4.77 11.33 3.08
C GLU A 52 -3.92 10.76 4.22
N PRO A 53 -3.86 9.42 4.39
CA PRO A 53 -3.06 8.81 5.43
C PRO A 53 -1.63 9.29 5.27
N ARG A 54 -1.12 9.97 6.30
CA ARG A 54 0.23 10.54 6.31
C ARG A 54 1.22 9.39 6.13
N TYR A 55 1.89 9.34 4.99
CA TYR A 55 2.90 8.33 4.71
C TYR A 55 4.11 8.58 5.62
N PRO A 56 4.62 7.57 6.36
CA PRO A 56 5.98 7.60 6.85
C PRO A 56 6.88 7.32 5.64
N ASP A 57 7.74 8.28 5.31
CA ASP A 57 8.82 8.18 4.33
C ASP A 57 8.40 8.06 2.85
N SER A 58 8.06 9.20 2.26
CA SER A 58 8.50 9.46 0.88
C SER A 58 9.94 10.02 0.96
N PRO A 59 10.97 9.32 0.49
CA PRO A 59 12.27 9.94 0.29
C PRO A 59 12.12 11.06 -0.75
N LYS A 60 12.68 12.23 -0.42
CA LYS A 60 12.82 13.37 -1.33
C LYS A 60 13.66 13.01 -2.55
#